data_AF-A0A0D8HLC2-F1
#
_entry.id   AF-A0A0D8HLC2-F1
#
_cell.length_a   1.000
_cell.length_b   1.000
_cell.length_c   1.000
_cell.angle_alpha   90.00
_cell.angle_beta   90.00
_cell.angle_gamma   90.00
#
_symmetry.space_group_name_H-M   'P 1'
#
loop_
_entity.id
_entity.type
_entity.pdbx_description
1 polymer ?
#
loop_
_entity_poly.entity_id
_entity_poly.type
_entity_poly.pdbx_seq_one_letter_code
_entity_poly.pdbx_strand_id
1 'polypeptide(L)'
;MQAGVPRGAIANELQGQSTFDFSVHQASGMLSVQAKLSVKDALIMPRAHAFALDISPSELAHRIIDRGTRFDFQSRVWLETDPKNREYEEYGN
;
A
#
# COMPACT_ATOMS: atom_id res chain seq x y z
N MET A 1 -24.75 32.42 4.69
CA MET A 1 -23.56 32.75 5.51
C MET A 1 -22.53 31.66 5.30
N GLN A 2 -21.47 31.92 4.54
CA GLN A 2 -20.27 31.08 4.57
C GLN A 2 -19.37 31.61 5.69
N ALA A 3 -18.93 30.74 6.61
CA ALA A 3 -17.84 31.07 7.54
C ALA A 3 -16.65 31.59 6.71
N GLY A 4 -15.97 32.63 7.17
CA GLY A 4 -14.99 33.45 6.44
C GLY A 4 -13.73 32.72 5.95
N VAL A 5 -13.90 31.65 5.20
CA VAL A 5 -12.86 30.81 4.63
C VAL A 5 -12.45 31.42 3.28
N PRO A 6 -11.14 31.61 3.03
CA PRO A 6 -10.64 32.12 1.76
C PRO A 6 -11.17 31.30 0.59
N ARG A 7 -11.59 31.97 -0.49
CA ARG A 7 -12.02 31.30 -1.73
C ARG A 7 -10.90 30.37 -2.20
N GLY A 8 -11.16 29.06 -2.21
CA GLY A 8 -10.20 28.03 -2.61
C GLY A 8 -9.69 27.14 -1.48
N ALA A 9 -9.86 27.48 -0.20
CA ALA A 9 -9.38 26.62 0.88
C ALA A 9 -10.11 25.26 0.92
N ILE A 10 -11.44 25.29 0.72
CA ILE A 10 -12.23 24.05 0.56
C ILE A 10 -11.78 23.23 -0.65
N ALA A 11 -11.43 23.88 -1.76
CA ALA A 11 -10.98 23.18 -2.97
C ALA A 11 -9.58 22.57 -2.79
N ASN A 12 -8.71 23.22 -2.02
CA ASN A 12 -7.39 22.72 -1.67
C ASN A 12 -7.47 21.55 -0.65
N GLU A 13 -8.33 21.65 0.36
CA GLU A 13 -8.64 20.55 1.28
C GLU A 13 -9.23 19.36 0.54
N LEU A 14 -10.19 19.63 -0.36
CA LEU A 14 -10.73 18.61 -1.26
C LEU A 14 -9.63 18.04 -2.14
N GLN A 15 -8.76 18.81 -2.79
CA GLN A 15 -7.65 18.29 -3.60
C GLN A 15 -6.67 17.42 -2.80
N GLY A 16 -6.35 17.78 -1.55
CA GLY A 16 -5.56 16.97 -0.64
C GLY A 16 -6.23 15.64 -0.27
N GLN A 17 -7.57 15.63 -0.17
CA GLN A 17 -8.37 14.42 0.05
C GLN A 17 -8.78 13.68 -1.24
N SER A 18 -8.72 14.34 -2.40
CA SER A 18 -9.14 13.86 -3.73
C SER A 18 -7.96 13.40 -4.57
N THR A 19 -6.73 13.51 -4.07
CA THR A 19 -5.63 12.71 -4.58
C THR A 19 -5.96 11.28 -4.20
N PHE A 20 -6.80 10.63 -5.03
CA PHE A 20 -7.18 9.25 -4.85
C PHE A 20 -5.89 8.46 -4.75
N ASP A 21 -5.59 8.01 -3.54
CA ASP A 21 -4.41 7.20 -3.31
C ASP A 21 -4.66 5.81 -3.91
N PHE A 22 -4.28 5.68 -5.19
CA PHE A 22 -4.37 4.44 -5.94
C PHE A 22 -3.32 3.42 -5.48
N SER A 23 -2.42 3.74 -4.53
CA SER A 23 -1.41 2.81 -4.03
C SER A 23 -2.05 1.54 -3.49
N VAL A 24 -3.14 1.65 -2.72
CA VAL A 24 -3.85 0.50 -2.17
C VAL A 24 -4.45 -0.37 -3.28
N HIS A 25 -5.01 0.25 -4.32
CA HIS A 25 -5.53 -0.48 -5.48
C HIS A 25 -4.41 -1.18 -6.25
N GLN A 26 -3.28 -0.50 -6.47
CA GLN A 26 -2.11 -1.05 -7.16
C GLN A 26 -1.49 -2.21 -6.37
N ALA A 27 -1.27 -2.05 -5.06
CA ALA A 27 -0.75 -3.08 -4.18
C ALA A 27 -1.67 -4.31 -4.14
N SER A 28 -2.99 -4.10 -4.07
CA SER A 28 -3.97 -5.19 -4.22
C SER A 28 -3.89 -5.87 -5.59
N GLY A 29 -3.69 -5.11 -6.68
CA GLY A 29 -3.44 -5.66 -8.00
C GLY A 29 -2.19 -6.56 -8.01
N MET A 30 -1.08 -6.07 -7.46
CA MET A 30 0.19 -6.82 -7.36
C MET A 30 0.00 -8.12 -6.56
N LEU A 31 -0.68 -8.06 -5.42
CA LEU A 31 -0.94 -9.23 -4.59
C LEU A 31 -1.87 -10.24 -5.27
N SER A 32 -2.90 -9.78 -5.98
CA SER A 32 -3.81 -10.68 -6.70
C SER A 32 -3.06 -11.53 -7.74
N VAL A 33 -2.11 -10.92 -8.45
CA VAL A 33 -1.27 -11.61 -9.44
C VAL A 33 -0.23 -12.50 -8.77
N GLN A 34 0.54 -11.97 -7.81
CA GLN A 34 1.68 -12.67 -7.21
C GLN A 34 1.23 -13.87 -6.34
N ALA A 35 0.14 -13.70 -5.59
CA ALA A 35 -0.36 -14.70 -4.64
C ALA A 35 -1.57 -15.48 -5.17
N LYS A 36 -1.98 -15.27 -6.44
CA LYS A 36 -3.17 -15.90 -7.06
C LYS A 36 -4.45 -15.73 -6.22
N LEU A 37 -4.59 -14.57 -5.58
CA LEU A 37 -5.74 -14.23 -4.75
C LEU A 37 -6.87 -13.69 -5.61
N SER A 38 -8.12 -13.88 -5.15
CA SER A 38 -9.23 -13.11 -5.71
C SER A 38 -9.00 -11.61 -5.46
N VAL A 39 -9.52 -10.75 -6.35
CA VAL A 39 -9.44 -9.28 -6.16
C VAL A 39 -10.01 -8.86 -4.80
N LYS A 40 -11.08 -9.54 -4.35
CA LYS A 40 -11.68 -9.30 -3.03
C LYS A 40 -10.71 -9.60 -1.90
N ASP A 41 -10.04 -10.75 -1.93
CA ASP A 41 -9.09 -11.13 -0.88
C ASP A 41 -7.86 -10.22 -0.91
N ALA A 42 -7.38 -9.86 -2.11
CA ALA A 42 -6.26 -8.95 -2.29
C ALA A 42 -6.55 -7.51 -1.83
N LEU A 43 -7.82 -7.09 -1.73
CA LEU A 43 -8.22 -5.83 -1.10
C LEU A 43 -8.25 -5.92 0.42
N ILE A 44 -8.64 -7.07 0.98
CA ILE A 44 -8.80 -7.23 2.44
C ILE A 44 -7.44 -7.45 3.10
N MET A 45 -6.57 -8.28 2.51
CA MET A 45 -5.30 -8.70 3.13
C MET A 45 -4.37 -7.54 3.52
N PRO A 46 -4.08 -6.55 2.66
CA PRO A 46 -3.27 -5.39 3.04
C PRO A 46 -3.91 -4.59 4.17
N ARG A 47 -5.23 -4.42 4.16
CA ARG A 47 -5.93 -3.66 5.21
C ARG A 47 -5.82 -4.34 6.57
N ALA A 48 -5.99 -5.66 6.60
CA ALA A 48 -5.81 -6.46 7.81
C ALA A 48 -4.37 -6.38 8.34
N HIS A 49 -3.38 -6.43 7.44
CA HIS A 49 -1.97 -6.35 7.83
C HIS A 49 -1.56 -4.95 8.30
N ALA A 50 -2.01 -3.90 7.62
CA ALA A 50 -1.77 -2.51 8.03
C ALA A 50 -2.36 -2.24 9.43
N PHE A 51 -3.56 -2.76 9.69
CA PHE A 51 -4.18 -2.70 11.02
C PHE A 51 -3.34 -3.42 12.09
N ALA A 52 -2.82 -4.61 11.79
CA ALA A 52 -1.99 -5.37 12.72
C ALA A 52 -0.64 -4.67 13.05
N LEU A 53 -0.15 -3.84 12.14
CA LEU A 53 1.10 -3.07 12.29
C LEU A 53 0.89 -1.65 12.83
N ASP A 54 -0.36 -1.24 13.08
CA ASP A 54 -0.73 0.14 13.47
C ASP A 54 -0.22 1.22 12.48
N ILE A 55 -0.31 0.93 11.17
CA ILE A 55 0.06 1.86 10.09
C ILE A 55 -1.12 2.10 9.14
N SER A 56 -1.04 3.17 8.34
CA SER A 56 -2.07 3.43 7.34
C SER A 56 -2.03 2.38 6.20
N PRO A 57 -3.17 2.05 5.57
CA PRO A 57 -3.18 1.18 4.39
C PRO A 57 -2.31 1.71 3.25
N SER A 58 -2.24 3.03 3.09
CA SER A 58 -1.38 3.72 2.12
C SER A 58 0.10 3.46 2.38
N GLU A 59 0.54 3.60 3.62
CA GLU A 59 1.92 3.33 4.03
C GLU A 59 2.31 1.87 3.72
N LEU A 60 1.46 0.90 4.08
CA LEU A 60 1.72 -0.50 3.74
C LEU A 60 1.72 -0.72 2.21
N ALA A 61 0.79 -0.09 1.49
CA ALA A 61 0.72 -0.21 0.04
C ALA A 61 2.01 0.25 -0.64
N HIS A 62 2.59 1.37 -0.17
CA HIS A 62 3.90 1.83 -0.63
C HIS A 62 4.99 0.79 -0.36
N ARG A 63 5.06 0.21 0.85
CA ARG A 63 6.03 -0.86 1.15
C ARG A 63 5.89 -2.08 0.24
N ILE A 64 4.65 -2.42 -0.15
CA ILE A 64 4.38 -3.53 -1.09
C ILE A 64 4.86 -3.16 -2.50
N ILE A 65 4.53 -1.96 -2.98
CA ILE A 65 4.91 -1.45 -4.30
C ILE A 65 6.44 -1.36 -4.43
N ASP A 66 7.09 -0.82 -3.41
CA ASP A 66 8.55 -0.71 -3.31
C ASP A 66 9.21 -2.08 -3.05
N ARG A 67 8.40 -3.13 -2.89
CA ARG A 67 8.74 -4.53 -2.56
C ARG A 67 9.61 -4.68 -1.32
N GLY A 68 9.44 -3.77 -0.35
CA GLY A 68 9.91 -3.86 1.03
C GLY A 68 9.06 -4.79 1.90
N THR A 69 7.81 -5.03 1.50
CA THR A 69 6.91 -5.99 2.15
C THR A 69 6.24 -6.88 1.10
N ARG A 70 6.20 -8.20 1.34
CA ARG A 70 5.60 -9.18 0.42
C ARG A 70 4.76 -10.18 1.19
N PHE A 71 3.77 -10.77 0.54
CA PHE A 71 2.99 -11.85 1.12
C PHE A 71 3.38 -13.17 0.45
N ASP A 72 3.95 -14.10 1.22
CA ASP A 72 4.19 -15.45 0.75
C ASP A 72 2.94 -16.31 0.91
N PHE A 73 2.38 -16.76 -0.20
CA PHE A 73 1.13 -17.52 -0.19
C PHE A 73 1.30 -18.94 0.35
N GLN A 74 2.47 -19.56 0.13
CA GLN A 74 2.70 -20.95 0.54
C GLN A 74 2.73 -21.09 2.06
N SER A 75 3.48 -20.21 2.73
CA SER A 75 3.59 -20.17 4.18
C SER A 75 2.54 -19.26 4.86
N ARG A 76 1.82 -18.45 4.08
CA ARG A 76 0.80 -17.49 4.55
C ARG A 76 1.36 -16.44 5.51
N VAL A 77 2.60 -16.00 5.30
CA VAL A 77 3.26 -15.00 6.13
C VAL A 77 3.58 -13.75 5.34
N TRP A 78 3.62 -12.62 6.04
CA TRP A 78 4.18 -11.39 5.50
C TRP A 78 5.69 -11.40 5.73
N LEU A 79 6.42 -11.17 4.65
CA LEU A 79 7.87 -11.07 4.64
C LEU A 79 8.24 -9.60 4.49
N GLU A 80 8.99 -9.09 5.46
CA GLU A 80 9.66 -7.80 5.33
C GLU A 80 11.05 -8.05 4.72
N THR A 81 11.34 -7.36 3.63
CA THR A 81 12.65 -7.38 3.01
C THR A 81 13.41 -6.16 3.49
N ASP A 82 14.50 -6.34 4.25
CA ASP A 82 15.41 -5.24 4.55
C ASP A 82 15.95 -4.69 3.22
N PRO A 83 15.78 -3.39 2.90
CA PRO A 83 16.32 -2.81 1.68
C PRO A 83 17.84 -3.01 1.53
N LYS A 84 18.59 -3.24 2.63
CA LYS A 84 20.03 -3.57 2.59
C LYS A 84 20.35 -4.93 1.97
N ASN A 85 19.39 -5.86 1.94
CA ASN A 85 19.60 -7.19 1.35
C ASN A 85 19.44 -7.19 -0.18
N ARG A 86 18.87 -6.13 -0.79
CA ARG A 86 18.71 -6.03 -2.26
C ARG A 86 20.03 -5.87 -3.01
N GLU A 87 21.00 -5.19 -2.41
CA GLU A 87 22.32 -4.95 -3.04
C GLU A 87 23.11 -6.26 -3.22
N TYR A 88 22.78 -7.31 -2.48
CA TYR A 88 23.46 -8.62 -2.55
C TYR A 88 22.79 -9.63 -3.49
N GLU A 89 21.52 -9.43 -3.84
CA GLU A 89 20.77 -10.33 -4.75
C GLU A 89 20.99 -9.98 -6.23
N GLU A 90 21.38 -8.73 -6.56
CA GLU A 90 21.61 -8.30 -7.95
C GLU A 90 23.00 -8.69 -8.53
N TYR A 91 23.93 -9.19 -7.71
CA TYR A 91 25.25 -9.66 -8.15
C TYR A 91 25.40 -11.20 -8.10
N GLY A 92 24.31 -11.93 -7.88
CA GLY A 92 24.31 -13.37 -7.71
C GLY A 92 23.49 -14.13 -8.76
N ASN A 93 23.80 -13.95 -10.05
CA ASN A 93 23.52 -14.96 -11.09
C ASN A 93 24.41 -14.77 -12.33
#